data_AF-A0A7C6F387-F1
#
_entry.id   AF-A0A7C6F387-F1
#
_cell.length_a   1.000
_cell.length_b   1.000
_cell.length_c   1.000
_cell.angle_alpha   90.00
_cell.angle_beta   90.00
_cell.angle_gamma   90.00
#
_symmetry.space_group_name_H-M   'P 1'
#
loop_
_entity.id
_entity.type
_entity.pdbx_description
1 polymer ?
#
loop_
_entity_poly.entity_id
_entity_poly.type
_entity_poly.pdbx_seq_one_letter_code
_entity_poly.pdbx_strand_id
1 'polypeptide(L)' 'LEYNDITQGLVKPFVFAFIIALVGCFYGMRTTGGTQGVGRATTQAVVVASVWIFIATFFITRIFVSL' A
#
# COMPACT_ATOMS: atom_id res chain seq x y z
N LEU A 1 -0.34 -20.59 -19.26
CA LEU A 1 -0.45 -19.20 -18.77
C LEU A 1 -1.87 -18.76 -19.01
N GLU A 2 -2.75 -18.95 -18.03
CA GLU A 2 -4.11 -18.46 -18.13
C GLU A 2 -4.11 -16.94 -17.96
N TYR A 3 -4.97 -16.23 -18.70
CA TYR A 3 -5.09 -14.77 -18.60
C TYR A 3 -5.40 -14.31 -17.17
N ASN A 4 -5.99 -15.19 -16.34
CA ASN A 4 -6.29 -14.95 -14.94
C ASN A 4 -5.02 -14.66 -14.11
N ASP A 5 -3.95 -15.44 -14.27
CA ASP A 5 -2.70 -15.25 -13.50
C ASP A 5 -2.02 -13.91 -13.80
N ILE A 6 -2.07 -13.48 -15.07
CA ILE A 6 -1.45 -12.22 -15.51
C ILE A 6 -2.21 -11.02 -14.94
N THR A 7 -3.54 -11.06 -14.98
CA THR A 7 -4.37 -10.00 -14.38
C THR A 7 -4.18 -9.92 -12.87
N GLN A 8 -4.05 -11.05 -12.17
CA GLN A 8 -3.77 -11.07 -10.73
C GLN A 8 -2.38 -10.49 -10.40
N GLY A 9 -1.38 -10.79 -11.24
CA GLY A 9 -0.02 -10.31 -11.12
C GLY A 9 0.13 -8.80 -11.36
N LEU A 10 -0.73 -8.19 -12.19
CA LEU A 10 -0.72 -6.75 -12.49
C LEU A 10 -1.60 -5.93 -11.52
N VAL A 11 -2.77 -6.46 -11.15
CA VAL A 11 -3.71 -5.73 -10.28
C VAL A 11 -3.16 -5.55 -8.86
N LYS A 12 -2.52 -6.57 -8.27
CA LYS A 12 -1.92 -6.48 -6.92
C LYS A 12 -0.91 -5.34 -6.79
N PRO A 13 0.17 -5.25 -7.59
CA PRO A 13 1.15 -4.19 -7.46
C PRO A 13 0.58 -2.81 -7.78
N PHE A 14 -0.40 -2.70 -8.68
CA PHE A 14 -1.08 -1.43 -8.93
C PHE A 14 -1.80 -0.90 -7.69
N VAL A 15 -2.52 -1.77 -6.98
CA VAL A 15 -3.19 -1.41 -5.72
C VAL A 15 -2.17 -1.06 -4.63
N PHE A 16 -1.07 -1.81 -4.53
CA PHE A 16 -0.03 -1.51 -3.53
C PHE A 16 0.65 -0.16 -3.79
N ALA A 17 0.98 0.13 -5.05
CA ALA A 17 1.56 1.41 -5.45
C ALA A 17 0.62 2.58 -5.11
N PHE A 18 -0.68 2.42 -5.36
CA PHE A 18 -1.69 3.42 -5.01
C PHE A 18 -1.76 3.67 -3.49
N ILE A 19 -1.77 2.61 -2.68
CA ILE A 19 -1.77 2.72 -1.21
C ILE A 19 -0.50 3.41 -0.71
N ILE A 20 0.67 2.99 -1.18
CA ILE A 20 1.96 3.55 -0.75
C ILE A 20 2.03 5.04 -1.11
N ALA A 21 1.61 5.42 -2.32
CA ALA A 21 1.61 6.82 -2.76
C ALA A 21 0.68 7.68 -1.87
N LEU A 22 -0.56 7.24 -1.64
CA LEU A 22 -1.51 7.97 -0.80
C LEU A 22 -1.04 8.11 0.65
N VAL A 23 -0.58 7.01 1.26
CA VAL A 23 -0.10 7.01 2.65
C VAL A 23 1.17 7.86 2.76
N GLY A 24 2.08 7.75 1.80
CA GLY A 24 3.29 8.57 1.73
C GLY A 24 2.98 10.07 1.64
N CYS A 25 2.09 10.48 0.73
CA CYS A 25 1.65 11.86 0.60
C CYS A 25 0.94 12.35 1.88
N PHE A 26 0.08 11.53 2.48
CA PHE A 26 -0.67 11.90 3.67
C PHE A 26 0.25 12.19 4.87
N TYR A 27 1.20 11.29 5.15
CA TYR A 27 2.16 11.48 6.24
C TYR A 27 3.21 12.55 5.92
N GLY A 28 3.58 12.71 4.64
CA GLY A 28 4.48 13.78 4.19
C GLY A 28 3.88 15.17 4.42
N MET A 29 2.62 15.37 4.03
CA MET A 29 1.92 16.66 4.20
C MET A 29 1.61 17.00 5.67
N ARG A 30 1.46 15.98 6.54
CA ARG A 30 1.21 16.18 7.98
C ARG A 30 2.49 16.24 8.82
N THR A 31 3.66 16.12 8.20
CA THR A 31 4.92 16.10 8.95
C THR A 31 5.19 17.46 9.60
N THR A 32 5.70 17.45 10.82
CA THR A 32 6.03 18.65 11.60
C THR A 32 7.27 18.36 12.45
N GLY A 33 8.09 19.37 12.76
CA GLY A 33 9.27 19.22 13.60
C GLY A 33 10.60 19.04 12.85
N GLY A 34 10.71 19.57 11.63
CA GLY A 34 11.95 19.59 10.86
C GLY A 34 12.46 18.20 10.48
N THR A 35 13.78 18.05 10.34
CA THR A 35 14.43 16.82 9.83
C THR A 35 14.17 15.58 10.71
N GLN A 36 14.10 15.73 12.03
CA GLN A 36 13.73 14.65 12.96
C GLN A 36 12.27 14.20 12.78
N GLY A 37 11.36 15.15 12.54
CA GLY A 37 9.95 14.89 12.28
C GLY A 37 9.73 14.09 10.99
N VAL A 38 10.45 14.42 9.93
CA VAL A 38 10.41 13.71 8.64
C VAL A 38 10.81 12.24 8.81
N GLY A 39 11.86 11.96 9.59
CA GLY A 39 12.28 10.59 9.89
C GLY A 39 11.18 9.78 10.56
N ARG A 40 10.60 10.32 11.64
CA ARG A 40 9.48 9.68 12.36
C ARG A 40 8.24 9.47 11.49
N ALA A 41 7.86 10.48 10.71
CA ALA A 41 6.70 10.40 9.83
C ALA A 41 6.89 9.34 8.75
N THR A 42 8.11 9.22 8.19
CA THR A 42 8.42 8.18 7.20
C THR A 42 8.29 6.78 7.81
N THR A 43 8.80 6.56 9.03
CA THR A 43 8.67 5.26 9.71
C THR A 43 7.20 4.91 9.98
N GLN A 44 6.41 5.88 10.46
CA GLN A 44 4.98 5.69 10.70
C GLN A 44 4.22 5.43 9.39
N ALA A 45 4.55 6.16 8.32
CA ALA A 45 3.94 5.99 7.00
C ALA A 45 4.15 4.56 6.48
N VAL A 46 5.37 4.02 6.56
CA VAL A 46 5.67 2.67 6.09
C VAL A 46 4.94 1.61 6.92
N VAL A 47 4.87 1.77 8.25
CA VAL A 47 4.13 0.83 9.11
C VAL A 47 2.64 0.83 8.75
N VAL A 48 2.03 2.00 8.60
CA VAL A 48 0.61 2.12 8.24
C VAL A 48 0.34 1.61 6.82
N ALA A 49 1.20 1.94 5.87
CA ALA A 49 1.11 1.42 4.50
C ALA A 49 1.19 -0.11 4.47
N SER A 50 2.08 -0.71 5.27
CA SER A 50 2.23 -2.17 5.36
C SER A 50 0.96 -2.86 5.85
N VAL A 51 0.30 -2.29 6.87
CA VAL A 51 -0.98 -2.81 7.38
C VAL A 51 -2.07 -2.71 6.30
N TRP A 52 -2.16 -1.58 5.60
CA TRP A 52 -3.12 -1.40 4.50
C TRP A 52 -2.88 -2.38 3.34
N ILE A 53 -1.62 -2.60 2.96
CA ILE A 53 -1.23 -3.58 1.94
C ILE A 53 -1.68 -4.99 2.34
N PHE A 54 -1.51 -5.35 3.62
CA PHE A 54 -1.91 -6.67 4.13
C PHE A 54 -3.42 -6.87 4.01
N ILE A 55 -4.20 -5.86 4.41
CA ILE A 55 -5.66 -5.86 4.28
C ILE A 55 -6.08 -5.95 2.80
N ALA A 56 -5.50 -5.11 1.93
CA ALA A 56 -5.79 -5.11 0.50
C ALA A 56 -5.45 -6.45 -0.15
N THR A 57 -4.34 -7.08 0.24
CA THR A 57 -3.94 -8.40 -0.25
C THR A 57 -4.96 -9.47 0.14
N PHE A 58 -5.47 -9.43 1.38
CA PHE A 58 -6.50 -10.36 1.82
C PHE A 58 -7.79 -10.20 1.00
N PHE A 59 -8.26 -8.97 0.79
CA PHE A 59 -9.44 -8.70 -0.03
C PHE A 59 -9.27 -9.13 -1.49
N ILE A 60 -8.16 -8.75 -2.14
CA ILE A 60 -7.89 -9.11 -3.53
C ILE A 60 -7.83 -10.63 -3.68
N THR A 61 -7.13 -11.32 -2.77
CA THR A 61 -7.01 -12.77 -2.83
C THR A 61 -8.36 -13.45 -2.59
N ARG A 62 -9.16 -12.97 -1.65
CA ARG A 62 -10.51 -13.52 -1.39
C ARG A 62 -11.44 -13.33 -2.57
N ILE A 63 -11.44 -12.15 -3.21
CA ILE A 63 -12.26 -11.89 -4.40
C ILE A 63 -11.83 -12.81 -5.56
N PHE A 64 -10.53 -12.98 -5.77
CA PHE A 64 -10.00 -13.78 -6.88
C PHE A 64 -10.12 -15.30 -6.67
N VAL A 65 -10.12 -15.78 -5.43
CA VAL A 65 -10.32 -17.19 -5.10
C VAL A 65 -11.82 -17.53 -5.04
N SER A 66 -12.67 -16.56 -4.72
CA SER A 66 -14.13 -16.73 -4.67
C SER A 66 -14.81 -16.62 -6.03
N LEU A 67 -14.09 -16.25 -7.08
CA LEU A 67 -14.57 -16.00 -8.44
C LEU A 67 -13.90 -16.96 -9.41
#